data_AF-A0A359EIS2-F1
#
_entry.id   AF-A0A359EIS2-F1
#
_cell.length_a   1.000
_cell.length_b   1.000
_cell.length_c   1.000
_cell.angle_alpha   90.00
_cell.angle_beta   90.00
_cell.angle_gamma   90.00
#
_symmetry.space_group_name_H-M   'P 1'
#
loop_
_entity.id
_entity.type
_entity.pdbx_description
1 polymer ?
#
loop_
_entity_poly.entity_id
_entity_poly.type
_entity_poly.pdbx_seq_one_letter_code
_entity_poly.pdbx_strand_id
1 'polypeptide(L)'
;MKQTVLDFYRQHSRITDPGEYATLYDNLPDGLHELIAIIQGQMIHRLAADKFGVTLTSESRGEQRLRTMQQRLACITELDPNPLTIARKPKEKQVGLCRDFAVFLVSLLRHKGIPARMRVGFA
;
A
#
# COMPACT_ATOMS: atom_id res chain seq x y z
N MET A 1 7.41 9.33 -28.08
CA MET A 1 7.82 8.02 -27.52
C MET A 1 8.09 8.06 -26.01
N LYS A 2 9.01 8.90 -25.49
CA LYS A 2 9.24 9.02 -24.02
C LYS A 2 8.01 9.49 -23.24
N GLN A 3 7.30 10.52 -23.73
CA GLN A 3 6.09 11.03 -23.09
C GLN A 3 5.00 9.95 -22.98
N THR A 4 4.74 9.22 -24.08
CA THR A 4 3.78 8.11 -24.14
C THR A 4 4.06 7.01 -23.10
N VAL A 5 5.33 6.71 -22.84
CA VAL A 5 5.73 5.73 -21.82
C VAL A 5 5.48 6.25 -20.41
N LEU A 6 5.75 7.52 -20.15
CA LEU A 6 5.46 8.14 -18.85
C LEU A 6 3.95 8.19 -18.60
N ASP A 7 3.16 8.55 -19.59
CA ASP A 7 1.69 8.57 -19.48
C ASP A 7 1.13 7.18 -19.17
N PHE A 8 1.64 6.13 -19.83
CA PHE A 8 1.28 4.75 -19.49
C PHE A 8 1.59 4.40 -18.02
N TYR A 9 2.75 4.81 -17.48
CA TYR A 9 3.12 4.52 -16.09
C TYR A 9 2.45 5.41 -15.04
N ARG A 10 1.70 6.45 -15.46
CA ARG A 10 0.80 7.21 -14.57
C ARG A 10 -0.52 6.48 -14.31
N GLN A 11 -0.97 5.67 -15.26
CA GLN A 11 -2.27 5.01 -15.18
C GLN A 11 -2.26 3.86 -14.17
N HIS A 12 -3.33 3.74 -13.38
CA HIS A 12 -3.55 2.57 -12.54
C HIS A 12 -3.74 1.32 -13.41
N SER A 13 -3.19 0.19 -12.97
CA SER A 13 -3.61 -1.13 -13.42
C SER A 13 -4.60 -1.71 -12.42
N ARG A 14 -5.23 -2.84 -12.76
CA ARG A 14 -6.09 -3.62 -11.84
C ARG A 14 -5.44 -3.93 -10.48
N ILE A 15 -4.11 -3.95 -10.40
CA ILE A 15 -3.37 -4.21 -9.15
C ILE A 15 -3.24 -2.93 -8.31
N THR A 16 -3.04 -1.78 -8.93
CA THR A 16 -2.72 -0.53 -8.23
C THR A 16 -3.93 0.40 -8.08
N ASP A 17 -5.04 0.10 -8.75
CA ASP A 17 -6.27 0.88 -8.68
C ASP A 17 -6.88 0.79 -7.26
N PRO A 18 -7.12 1.93 -6.57
CA PRO A 18 -7.79 1.93 -5.27
C PRO A 18 -9.29 1.60 -5.36
N GLY A 19 -9.90 1.66 -6.55
CA GLY A 19 -11.33 1.39 -6.75
C GLY A 19 -12.21 2.37 -5.97
N GLU A 20 -13.25 1.85 -5.32
CA GLU A 20 -14.18 2.64 -4.49
C GLU A 20 -13.51 3.35 -3.30
N TYR A 21 -12.31 2.92 -2.90
CA TYR A 21 -11.55 3.51 -1.80
C TYR A 21 -10.64 4.67 -2.26
N ALA A 22 -10.82 5.18 -3.47
CA ALA A 22 -10.01 6.28 -4.01
C ALA A 22 -10.02 7.53 -3.11
N THR A 23 -11.12 7.80 -2.40
CA THR A 23 -11.26 8.95 -1.48
C THR A 23 -10.28 8.89 -0.29
N LEU A 24 -9.74 7.71 0.04
CA LEU A 24 -8.66 7.60 1.04
C LEU A 24 -7.37 8.31 0.62
N TYR A 25 -7.26 8.71 -0.65
CA TYR A 25 -6.09 9.39 -1.20
C TYR A 25 -6.22 10.92 -1.31
N ASP A 26 -7.39 11.50 -1.02
CA ASP A 26 -7.70 12.92 -1.29
C ASP A 26 -6.79 13.92 -0.53
N ASN A 27 -6.21 13.52 0.60
CA ASN A 27 -5.42 14.40 1.47
C ASN A 27 -3.99 13.87 1.73
N LEU A 28 -3.42 13.18 0.75
CA LEU A 28 -2.06 12.65 0.87
C LEU A 28 -1.01 13.76 0.73
N PRO A 29 0.06 13.72 1.54
CA PRO A 29 1.20 14.63 1.41
C PRO A 29 1.92 14.39 0.08
N ASP A 30 2.56 15.42 -0.47
CA ASP A 30 3.23 15.33 -1.77
C ASP A 30 4.66 14.73 -1.70
N GLY A 31 5.26 14.76 -0.51
CA GLY A 31 6.63 14.27 -0.31
C GLY A 31 6.73 12.75 -0.28
N LEU A 32 7.77 12.21 -0.92
CA LEU A 32 7.98 10.76 -1.02
C LEU A 32 8.19 10.10 0.36
N HIS A 33 8.89 10.77 1.27
CA HIS A 33 9.18 10.23 2.60
C HIS A 33 7.91 10.09 3.43
N GLU A 34 7.01 11.06 3.31
CA GLU A 34 5.72 11.12 3.98
C GLU A 34 4.77 10.04 3.44
N LEU A 35 4.76 9.82 2.11
CA LEU A 35 4.03 8.70 1.50
C LEU A 35 4.54 7.34 2.01
N ILE A 36 5.86 7.18 2.15
CA ILE A 36 6.44 5.95 2.72
C ILE A 36 6.04 5.79 4.20
N ALA A 37 6.04 6.88 4.98
CA ALA A 37 5.63 6.86 6.37
C ALA A 37 4.16 6.44 6.54
N ILE A 38 3.26 6.88 5.66
CA ILE A 38 1.86 6.43 5.61
C ILE A 38 1.79 4.91 5.43
N ILE A 39 2.50 4.37 4.44
CA ILE A 39 2.50 2.92 4.16
C ILE A 39 3.03 2.14 5.39
N GLN A 40 4.12 2.61 6.00
CA GLN A 40 4.68 2.01 7.22
C GLN A 40 3.74 2.14 8.43
N GLY A 41 2.92 3.19 8.48
CA GLY A 41 1.86 3.37 9.46
C GLY A 41 0.70 2.40 9.28
N GLN A 42 0.55 1.79 8.11
CA GLN A 42 -0.60 0.94 7.77
C GLN A 42 -0.28 -0.54 7.66
N MET A 43 0.92 -0.86 7.23
CA MET A 43 1.30 -2.22 6.92
C MET A 43 2.43 -2.69 7.83
N ILE A 44 2.41 -3.98 8.12
CA ILE A 44 3.51 -4.68 8.79
C ILE A 44 3.99 -5.85 7.93
N HIS A 45 5.30 -5.94 7.75
CA HIS A 45 5.86 -7.06 7.00
C HIS A 45 5.78 -8.33 7.84
N ARG A 46 5.35 -9.46 7.26
CA ARG A 46 5.16 -10.70 8.03
C ARG A 46 6.39 -11.13 8.84
N LEU A 47 7.59 -10.94 8.27
CA LEU A 47 8.86 -11.34 8.89
C LEU A 47 9.37 -10.34 9.93
N ALA A 48 8.69 -9.20 10.06
CA ALA A 48 9.01 -8.17 11.05
C ALA A 48 8.01 -8.14 12.20
N ALA A 49 6.86 -8.83 12.09
CA ALA A 49 5.77 -8.77 13.06
C ALA A 49 6.23 -9.03 14.51
N ASP A 50 7.01 -10.08 14.73
CA ASP A 50 7.53 -10.44 16.05
C ASP A 50 8.41 -9.33 16.66
N LYS A 51 9.17 -8.59 15.83
CA LYS A 51 10.01 -7.47 16.28
C LYS A 51 9.18 -6.28 16.79
N PHE A 52 7.91 -6.21 16.40
CA PHE A 52 6.96 -5.21 16.88
C PHE A 52 6.01 -5.77 17.96
N GLY A 53 6.31 -6.94 18.53
CA GLY A 53 5.49 -7.59 19.55
C GLY A 53 4.14 -8.08 19.03
N VAL A 54 4.03 -8.35 17.72
CA VAL A 54 2.79 -8.81 17.08
C VAL A 54 2.89 -10.29 16.76
N THR A 55 2.11 -11.11 17.44
CA THR A 55 1.91 -12.51 17.07
C THR A 55 0.82 -12.61 16.00
N LEU A 56 1.20 -13.06 14.80
CA LEU A 56 0.25 -13.17 13.69
C LEU A 56 -0.73 -14.33 13.89
N THR A 57 -2.00 -14.11 13.56
CA THR A 57 -3.03 -15.16 13.52
C THR A 57 -3.02 -15.84 12.14
N SER A 58 -3.74 -16.95 12.01
CA SER A 58 -3.91 -17.60 10.70
C SER A 58 -4.66 -16.70 9.71
N GLU A 59 -5.61 -15.90 10.23
CA GLU A 59 -6.36 -14.92 9.48
C GLU A 59 -5.47 -13.78 8.96
N SER A 60 -4.69 -13.13 9.85
CA SER A 60 -3.82 -12.03 9.40
C SER A 60 -2.68 -12.50 8.51
N ARG A 61 -2.20 -13.74 8.68
CA ARG A 61 -1.31 -14.37 7.68
C ARG A 61 -1.96 -14.51 6.30
N GLY A 62 -3.28 -14.68 6.25
CA GLY A 62 -4.07 -14.78 5.02
C GLY A 62 -4.05 -13.50 4.18
N GLU A 63 -3.86 -12.32 4.79
CA GLU A 63 -3.83 -11.02 4.12
C GLU A 63 -2.69 -10.88 3.08
N GLN A 64 -1.65 -11.72 3.18
CA GLN A 64 -0.60 -11.84 2.14
C GLN A 64 -1.16 -12.31 0.78
N ARG A 65 -2.40 -12.82 0.77
CA ARG A 65 -3.09 -13.26 -0.45
C ARG A 65 -3.89 -12.14 -1.13
N LEU A 66 -4.08 -10.99 -0.48
CA LEU A 66 -4.71 -9.82 -1.10
C LEU A 66 -3.85 -9.37 -2.29
N ARG A 67 -4.48 -9.25 -3.47
CA ARG A 67 -3.75 -9.05 -4.74
C ARG A 67 -3.81 -7.61 -5.22
N THR A 68 -4.96 -6.96 -5.05
CA THR A 68 -5.23 -5.60 -5.55
C THR A 68 -5.15 -4.57 -4.43
N MET A 69 -4.92 -3.31 -4.80
CA MET A 69 -4.92 -2.21 -3.84
C MET A 69 -6.32 -1.99 -3.25
N GLN A 70 -7.38 -2.09 -4.04
CA GLN A 70 -8.76 -2.06 -3.53
C GLN A 70 -8.99 -3.09 -2.40
N GLN A 71 -8.58 -4.35 -2.58
CA GLN A 71 -8.71 -5.38 -1.54
C GLN A 71 -7.94 -5.02 -0.27
N ARG A 72 -6.77 -4.41 -0.43
CA ARG A 72 -5.94 -3.97 0.71
C ARG A 72 -6.55 -2.78 1.43
N LEU A 73 -7.06 -1.78 0.70
CA LEU A 73 -7.73 -0.63 1.29
C LEU A 73 -9.02 -1.02 2.00
N ALA A 74 -9.79 -1.97 1.45
CA ALA A 74 -10.95 -2.55 2.12
C ALA A 74 -10.57 -3.13 3.49
N CYS A 75 -9.60 -4.04 3.53
CA CYS A 75 -9.15 -4.65 4.79
C CYS A 75 -8.52 -3.62 5.76
N ILE A 76 -7.77 -2.63 5.28
CA ILE A 76 -7.25 -1.53 6.12
C ILE A 76 -8.40 -0.74 6.76
N THR A 77 -9.46 -0.47 6.01
CA THR A 77 -10.63 0.29 6.46
C THR A 77 -11.50 -0.52 7.43
N GLU A 78 -11.64 -1.83 7.20
CA GLU A 78 -12.33 -2.75 8.12
C GLU A 78 -11.62 -2.85 9.47
N LEU A 79 -10.28 -2.87 9.47
CA LEU A 79 -9.47 -2.89 10.70
C LEU A 79 -9.57 -1.56 11.47
N ASP A 80 -9.54 -0.43 10.76
CA ASP A 80 -9.63 0.90 11.34
C ASP A 80 -10.08 1.91 10.26
N PRO A 81 -11.23 2.59 10.41
CA PRO A 81 -11.75 3.54 9.43
C PRO A 81 -11.02 4.91 9.45
N ASN A 82 -10.05 5.12 10.33
CA ASN A 82 -9.29 6.37 10.35
C ASN A 82 -8.52 6.63 9.04
N PRO A 83 -8.31 7.91 8.68
CA PRO A 83 -7.56 8.31 7.49
C PRO A 83 -6.18 7.66 7.41
N LEU A 84 -5.65 7.50 6.18
CA LEU A 84 -4.37 6.82 6.00
C LEU A 84 -3.18 7.55 6.65
N THR A 85 -3.33 8.86 6.86
CA THR A 85 -2.35 9.72 7.52
C THR A 85 -2.22 9.44 9.03
N ILE A 86 -3.16 8.71 9.62
CA ILE A 86 -3.09 8.29 11.02
C ILE A 86 -2.38 6.93 11.10
N ALA A 87 -1.22 6.93 11.76
CA ALA A 87 -0.46 5.70 11.97
C ALA A 87 -1.21 4.77 12.94
N ARG A 88 -1.36 3.51 12.54
CA ARG A 88 -2.02 2.45 13.32
C ARG A 88 -1.03 1.81 14.29
N LYS A 89 -1.51 1.28 15.42
CA LYS A 89 -0.65 0.49 16.32
C LYS A 89 -0.21 -0.79 15.60
N PRO A 90 0.94 -1.39 15.93
CA PRO A 90 1.44 -2.57 15.22
C PRO A 90 0.43 -3.72 15.04
N LYS A 91 -0.40 -3.98 16.05
CA LYS A 91 -1.46 -5.01 16.02
C LYS A 91 -2.66 -4.69 15.11
N GLU A 92 -2.82 -3.42 14.73
CA GLU A 92 -3.89 -2.89 13.88
C GLU A 92 -3.41 -2.70 12.42
N LYS A 93 -2.15 -3.02 12.13
CA LYS A 93 -1.59 -2.92 10.77
C LYS A 93 -1.91 -4.16 9.96
N GLN A 94 -2.30 -3.96 8.70
CA GLN A 94 -2.47 -5.04 7.74
C GLN A 94 -1.12 -5.74 7.48
N VAL A 95 -1.13 -7.06 7.42
CA VAL A 95 0.04 -7.88 7.12
C VAL A 95 0.29 -7.92 5.62
N GLY A 96 1.55 -7.73 5.23
CA GLY A 96 1.99 -7.83 3.84
C GLY A 96 3.38 -8.43 3.67
N LEU A 97 3.76 -8.56 2.40
CA LEU A 97 5.09 -8.93 1.93
C LEU A 97 5.74 -7.74 1.21
N CYS A 98 7.03 -7.85 0.90
CA CYS A 98 7.80 -6.83 0.17
C CYS A 98 7.08 -6.28 -1.07
N ARG A 99 6.42 -7.15 -1.86
CA ARG A 99 5.61 -6.76 -3.03
C ARG A 99 4.54 -5.74 -2.68
N ASP A 100 3.88 -5.92 -1.54
CA ASP A 100 2.66 -5.18 -1.22
C ASP A 100 2.96 -3.74 -0.83
N PHE A 101 4.08 -3.51 -0.12
CA PHE A 101 4.60 -2.17 0.13
C PHE A 101 4.92 -1.44 -1.19
N ALA A 102 5.52 -2.14 -2.15
CA ALA A 102 5.83 -1.59 -3.47
C ALA A 102 4.55 -1.29 -4.28
N VAL A 103 3.55 -2.18 -4.26
CA VAL A 103 2.25 -1.94 -4.89
C VAL A 103 1.54 -0.74 -4.29
N PHE A 104 1.56 -0.60 -2.97
CA PHE A 104 0.94 0.54 -2.28
C PHE A 104 1.62 1.84 -2.71
N LEU A 105 2.95 1.92 -2.66
CA LEU A 105 3.67 3.12 -3.10
C LEU A 105 3.39 3.47 -4.57
N VAL A 106 3.38 2.48 -5.47
CA VAL A 106 3.05 2.72 -6.89
C VAL A 106 1.62 3.22 -7.04
N SER A 107 0.67 2.72 -6.24
CA SER A 107 -0.71 3.22 -6.21
C SER A 107 -0.75 4.70 -5.83
N LEU A 108 -0.09 5.10 -4.73
CA LEU A 108 -0.06 6.49 -4.27
C LEU A 108 0.58 7.43 -5.32
N LEU A 109 1.73 7.03 -5.88
CA LEU A 109 2.43 7.82 -6.88
C LEU A 109 1.59 8.02 -8.16
N ARG A 110 0.95 6.94 -8.64
CA ARG A 110 0.09 6.99 -9.84
C ARG A 110 -1.14 7.86 -9.62
N HIS A 111 -1.75 7.78 -8.44
CA HIS A 111 -2.88 8.64 -8.09
C HIS A 111 -2.50 10.12 -8.11
N LYS A 112 -1.26 10.45 -7.70
CA LYS A 112 -0.68 11.79 -7.82
C LYS A 112 -0.16 12.14 -9.22
N GLY A 113 -0.39 11.31 -10.23
CA GLY A 113 0.06 11.56 -11.61
C GLY A 113 1.57 11.39 -11.81
N ILE A 114 2.28 10.75 -10.88
CA ILE A 114 3.71 10.44 -10.97
C ILE A 114 3.88 9.09 -11.68
N PRO A 115 4.59 9.02 -12.83
CA PRO A 115 4.85 7.77 -13.51
C PRO A 115 5.66 6.80 -12.64
N ALA A 116 5.09 5.65 -12.31
CA ALA A 116 5.74 4.66 -11.45
C ALA A 116 5.59 3.22 -11.96
N ARG A 117 6.65 2.42 -11.77
CA ARG A 117 6.69 0.99 -12.12
C ARG A 117 7.42 0.19 -11.04
N MET A 118 6.73 -0.77 -10.45
CA MET A 118 7.36 -1.81 -9.63
C MET A 118 8.23 -2.72 -10.50
N ARG A 119 9.45 -3.01 -10.05
CA ARG A 119 10.36 -3.98 -10.68
C ARG A 119 10.55 -5.15 -9.73
N VAL A 120 10.62 -6.36 -10.29
CA VAL A 120 10.92 -7.59 -9.56
C VAL A 120 12.14 -8.22 -10.23
N GLY A 121 13.06 -8.74 -9.42
CA GLY A 121 14.30 -9.35 -9.88
C GLY A 121 14.92 -10.19 -8.76
N PHE A 122 16.07 -10.78 -9.07
CA PHE A 122 16.86 -11.62 -8.17
C PHE A 122 18.27 -11.02 -8.05
N ALA A 123 18.95 -11.26 -6.93
CA ALA A 123 20.30 -10.81 -6.65
C ALA A 123 21.14 -12.01 -6.18
#